data_AF-A0A445GXC0-F1
#
_entry.id   AF-A0A445GXC0-F1
#
_cell.length_a   1.000
_cell.length_b   1.000
_cell.length_c   1.000
_cell.angle_alpha   90.00
_cell.angle_beta   90.00
_cell.angle_gamma   90.00
#
_symmetry.space_group_name_H-M   'P 1'
#
loop_
_entity.id
_entity.type
_entity.pdbx_description
1 polymer ?
#
loop_
_entity_poly.entity_id
_entity_poly.type
_entity_poly.pdbx_seq_one_letter_code
_entity_poly.pdbx_strand_id
1 'polypeptide(L)'
;MMTTIVKGRQWILLFMNILPNTGIELTSSAYLPCLDVGKPKWPIYLPLELFSLVSLQWYTKVLSPMPRASLVEKSRQKPQDRIRILKSAVGNCYNDDPVLSSCGIFIEKQVSLIEGCVLETPKNIERPYTLIEEEPQLRKSNPVARVERMFDLLASKLNREPKLILCVLPERKHCDIYGPWKKKCLSEIGVVTQCIAPVKITDQYLTNVLLKINSKLGGINSLLTIEHSGHLPLIKDIPTMILGMDVSHNLPGRLDSPSITAVVGSRHWPLISRYRASVRMQASKEEMIDALYKPLENGSDDGIIRLQCNSVIAQFDNLIDCYNPYSYVHAYQHLGEVNVPKFTVIVAQKNHHTKLFLPNGPENVPPGTVVDLITHPRNYDFYMCAHAGMLGTSRPVHYHVLLDEIGFSADGLQNFIHSLSYVNQRSTIATSVVAPICYAHHAAAQMGQLLNLDDLTETGSSPASEGNIPIPELPMLHRNVRSSMFFC
;
A
#
# COMPACT_ATOMS: atom_id res chain seq x y z
N MET A 1 -33.80 11.42 41.12
CA MET A 1 -32.57 12.09 40.64
C MET A 1 -32.85 12.72 39.28
N MET A 2 -32.53 14.00 39.10
CA MET A 2 -32.61 14.67 37.80
C MET A 2 -31.29 14.47 37.04
N THR A 3 -31.36 13.94 35.83
CA THR A 3 -30.20 13.85 34.94
C THR A 3 -30.50 14.64 33.68
N THR A 4 -29.56 15.50 33.30
CA THR A 4 -29.71 16.43 32.18
C THR A 4 -29.13 15.81 30.92
N ILE A 5 -29.89 15.78 29.82
CA ILE A 5 -29.39 15.36 28.50
C ILE A 5 -29.32 16.58 27.59
N VAL A 6 -28.18 16.75 26.90
CA VAL A 6 -27.98 17.79 25.89
C VAL A 6 -28.32 17.21 24.52
N LYS A 7 -29.34 17.75 23.85
CA LYS A 7 -29.67 17.44 22.45
C LYS A 7 -29.54 18.72 21.63
N GLY A 8 -28.38 18.94 21.02
CA GLY A 8 -28.06 20.20 20.33
C GLY A 8 -27.98 21.39 21.29
N ARG A 9 -28.58 22.55 20.95
CA ARG A 9 -28.60 23.77 21.79
C ARG A 9 -29.76 23.81 22.81
N GLN A 10 -30.52 22.74 22.98
CA GLN A 10 -31.67 22.68 23.90
C GLN A 10 -31.43 21.73 25.07
N TRP A 11 -31.75 22.21 26.27
CA TRP A 11 -31.74 21.44 27.51
C TRP A 11 -33.08 20.71 27.67
N ILE A 12 -33.06 19.37 27.67
CA ILE A 12 -34.25 18.57 27.95
C ILE A 12 -34.05 17.90 29.31
N LEU A 13 -34.89 18.26 30.28
CA LEU A 13 -34.99 17.53 31.54
C LEU A 13 -35.73 16.21 31.29
N LEU A 14 -35.01 15.08 31.36
CA LEU A 14 -35.68 13.79 31.49
C LEU A 14 -35.98 13.55 32.97
N PHE A 15 -37.27 13.53 33.32
CA PHE A 15 -37.70 12.84 34.53
C PHE A 15 -37.38 11.36 34.33
N MET A 16 -36.46 10.82 35.14
CA MET A 16 -36.16 9.39 35.21
C MET A 16 -37.43 8.66 35.68
N ASN A 17 -38.33 8.36 34.74
CA ASN A 17 -39.47 7.46 34.92
C ASN A 17 -39.04 5.99 34.72
N ILE A 18 -37.73 5.74 34.84
CA ILE A 18 -37.13 4.42 34.79
C ILE A 18 -37.20 3.89 36.22
N LEU A 19 -38.31 3.19 36.45
CA LEU A 19 -38.50 2.09 37.40
C LEU A 19 -39.11 2.42 38.78
N PRO A 20 -40.42 2.74 38.87
CA PRO A 20 -41.18 2.51 40.11
C PRO A 20 -41.21 1.02 40.53
N ASN A 21 -40.94 0.09 39.60
CA ASN A 21 -41.23 -1.34 39.77
C ASN A 21 -40.01 -2.29 39.77
N THR A 22 -38.75 -1.83 39.72
CA THR A 22 -37.59 -2.76 39.74
C THR A 22 -36.58 -2.54 40.86
N GLY A 23 -36.77 -1.52 41.71
CA GLY A 23 -35.92 -1.33 42.90
C GLY A 23 -34.43 -1.10 42.62
N ILE A 24 -34.05 -0.68 41.41
CA ILE A 24 -32.65 -0.43 41.05
C ILE A 24 -32.31 1.03 41.35
N GLU A 25 -31.47 1.25 42.36
CA GLU A 25 -30.95 2.57 42.71
C GLU A 25 -29.65 2.85 41.94
N LEU A 26 -29.61 3.97 41.21
CA LEU A 26 -28.41 4.39 40.46
C LEU A 26 -27.41 5.03 41.44
N THR A 27 -26.20 4.47 41.51
CA THR A 27 -25.20 4.86 42.52
C THR A 27 -24.07 5.72 41.94
N SER A 28 -23.74 5.55 40.66
CA SER A 28 -22.50 6.08 40.06
C SER A 28 -22.69 6.84 38.74
N SER A 29 -23.80 6.62 38.05
CA SER A 29 -24.13 7.19 36.72
C SER A 29 -25.28 8.18 36.75
N ALA A 30 -25.80 8.51 37.94
CA ALA A 30 -26.91 9.46 38.10
C ALA A 30 -26.64 10.84 37.49
N TYR A 31 -25.37 11.25 37.39
CA TYR A 31 -24.93 12.51 36.80
C TYR A 31 -24.30 12.36 35.40
N LEU A 32 -24.33 11.14 34.84
CA LEU A 32 -23.76 10.82 33.53
C LEU A 32 -24.86 10.79 32.45
N PRO A 33 -24.52 11.04 31.17
CA PRO A 33 -25.50 10.94 30.09
C PRO A 33 -26.01 9.51 29.93
N CYS A 34 -27.30 9.38 29.60
CA CYS A 34 -27.89 8.09 29.22
C CYS A 34 -27.48 7.71 27.79
N LEU A 35 -27.40 6.40 27.53
CA LEU A 35 -27.17 5.87 26.19
C LEU A 35 -28.52 5.73 25.47
N ASP A 36 -28.62 6.25 24.24
CA ASP A 36 -29.77 6.00 23.36
C ASP A 36 -29.58 4.66 22.65
N VAL A 37 -30.42 3.69 22.97
CA VAL A 37 -30.46 2.35 22.35
C VAL A 37 -31.73 2.13 21.51
N GLY A 38 -32.51 3.20 21.32
CA GLY A 38 -33.75 3.16 20.55
C GLY A 38 -33.54 3.20 19.04
N LYS A 39 -34.65 3.14 18.31
CA LYS A 39 -34.64 3.39 16.85
C LYS A 39 -34.55 4.91 16.60
N PRO A 40 -34.07 5.38 15.44
CA PRO A 40 -33.92 6.82 15.16
C PRO A 40 -35.19 7.66 15.36
N LYS A 41 -36.38 7.06 15.18
CA LYS A 41 -37.70 7.70 15.39
C LYS A 41 -38.30 7.44 16.78
N TRP A 42 -37.73 6.53 17.55
CA TRP A 42 -38.23 6.04 18.85
C TRP A 42 -37.04 5.84 19.80
N PRO A 43 -36.46 6.94 20.32
CA PRO A 43 -35.28 6.86 21.17
C PRO A 43 -35.63 6.22 22.52
N ILE A 44 -34.70 5.42 23.04
CA ILE A 44 -34.84 4.73 24.33
C ILE A 44 -33.55 5.02 25.09
N TYR A 45 -33.64 5.88 26.10
CA TYR A 45 -32.49 6.29 26.90
C TYR A 45 -32.40 5.43 28.15
N LEU A 46 -31.26 4.79 28.37
CA LEU A 46 -30.99 4.01 29.58
C LEU A 46 -29.71 4.51 30.28
N PRO A 47 -29.64 4.48 31.62
CA PRO A 47 -28.43 4.81 32.38
C PRO A 47 -27.26 3.87 32.08
N LEU A 48 -26.04 4.41 32.11
CA LEU A 48 -24.81 3.64 31.84
C LEU A 48 -24.59 2.46 32.79
N GLU A 49 -25.02 2.57 34.06
CA GLU A 49 -24.93 1.49 35.07
C GLU A 49 -25.70 0.22 34.70
N LEU A 50 -26.69 0.32 33.80
CA LEU A 50 -27.50 -0.83 33.39
C LEU A 50 -26.89 -1.61 32.22
N PHE A 51 -25.74 -1.15 31.70
CA PHE A 51 -25.10 -1.77 30.55
C PHE A 51 -23.86 -2.56 30.91
N SER A 52 -23.73 -3.72 30.29
CA SER A 52 -22.46 -4.42 30.14
C SER A 52 -22.09 -4.47 28.66
N LEU A 53 -20.80 -4.37 28.37
CA LEU A 53 -20.29 -4.60 27.03
C LEU A 53 -20.43 -6.10 26.73
N VAL A 54 -21.18 -6.43 25.69
CA VAL A 54 -21.27 -7.81 25.20
C VAL A 54 -19.88 -8.26 24.73
N SER A 55 -19.46 -9.44 25.16
CA SER A 55 -18.16 -10.00 24.78
C SER A 55 -18.09 -10.32 23.28
N LEU A 56 -16.87 -10.41 22.75
CA LEU A 56 -16.58 -10.81 21.36
C LEU A 56 -17.10 -9.85 20.27
N GLN A 57 -17.49 -8.62 20.63
CA GLN A 57 -17.78 -7.59 19.64
C GLN A 57 -16.51 -7.13 18.91
N TRP A 58 -16.59 -7.06 17.58
CA TRP A 58 -15.48 -6.64 16.73
C TRP A 58 -15.28 -5.12 16.82
N TYR A 59 -14.04 -4.70 17.08
CA TYR A 59 -13.68 -3.28 17.07
C TYR A 59 -13.36 -2.83 15.64
N THR A 60 -14.21 -1.97 15.07
CA THR A 60 -14.14 -1.56 13.64
C THR A 60 -13.41 -0.24 13.40
N LYS A 61 -13.13 0.55 14.44
CA LYS A 61 -12.46 1.85 14.31
C LYS A 61 -10.94 1.68 14.15
N VAL A 62 -10.29 2.66 13.51
CA VAL A 62 -8.83 2.68 13.38
C VAL A 62 -8.19 2.86 14.76
N LEU A 63 -7.26 1.98 15.10
CA LEU A 63 -6.53 2.06 16.37
C LEU A 63 -5.57 3.25 16.40
N SER A 64 -5.54 3.97 17.52
CA SER A 64 -4.54 5.01 17.78
C SER A 64 -3.13 4.39 17.92
N PRO A 65 -2.04 5.19 17.81
CA PRO A 65 -0.68 4.66 17.73
C PRO A 65 -0.26 3.74 18.87
N MET A 66 -0.69 4.03 20.11
CA MET A 66 -0.33 3.26 21.32
C MET A 66 -1.02 1.87 21.35
N PRO A 67 -2.36 1.75 21.27
CA PRO A 67 -3.03 0.46 21.12
C PRO A 67 -2.57 -0.34 19.90
N ARG A 68 -2.28 0.34 18.77
CA ARG A 68 -1.76 -0.32 17.56
C ARG A 68 -0.38 -0.94 17.80
N ALA A 69 0.53 -0.23 18.47
CA ALA A 69 1.84 -0.76 18.83
C ALA A 69 1.72 -1.97 19.77
N SER A 70 0.86 -1.87 20.79
CA SER A 70 0.58 -2.98 21.72
C SER A 70 -0.03 -4.18 21.01
N LEU A 71 -0.97 -3.98 20.08
CA LEU A 71 -1.57 -5.05 19.29
C LEU A 71 -0.53 -5.74 18.40
N VAL A 72 0.33 -4.97 17.73
CA VAL A 72 1.43 -5.52 16.92
C VAL A 72 2.36 -6.34 17.80
N GLU A 73 2.70 -5.87 19.00
CA GLU A 73 3.58 -6.59 19.91
C GLU A 73 2.95 -7.88 20.42
N LYS A 74 1.69 -7.84 20.85
CA LYS A 74 0.94 -9.01 21.36
C LYS A 74 0.61 -10.04 20.27
N SER A 75 0.50 -9.62 19.01
CA SER A 75 0.20 -10.52 17.87
C SER A 75 1.45 -11.12 17.22
N ARG A 76 2.65 -10.68 17.61
CA ARG A 76 3.91 -11.28 17.13
C ARG A 76 4.06 -12.68 17.68
N GLN A 77 4.05 -13.66 16.80
CA GLN A 77 4.32 -15.04 17.12
C GLN A 77 5.50 -15.51 16.28
N LYS A 78 6.54 -16.01 16.96
CA LYS A 78 7.68 -16.64 16.28
C LYS A 78 7.19 -17.91 15.55
N PRO A 79 7.87 -18.31 14.46
CA PRO A 79 7.47 -19.49 13.67
C PRO A 79 7.26 -20.74 14.53
N GLN A 80 8.17 -20.98 15.48
CA GLN A 80 8.09 -22.08 16.45
C GLN A 80 6.85 -22.06 17.35
N ASP A 81 6.44 -20.89 17.84
CA ASP A 81 5.24 -20.76 18.68
C ASP A 81 3.98 -20.93 17.84
N ARG A 82 3.99 -20.37 16.62
CA ARG A 82 2.87 -20.47 15.70
C ARG A 82 2.67 -21.88 15.18
N ILE A 83 3.73 -22.60 14.79
CA ILE A 83 3.65 -23.99 14.37
C ILE A 83 3.24 -24.90 15.53
N ARG A 84 3.63 -24.58 16.77
CA ARG A 84 3.17 -25.31 17.97
C ARG A 84 1.67 -25.12 18.20
N ILE A 85 1.17 -23.89 18.10
CA ILE A 85 -0.27 -23.60 18.15
C ILE A 85 -0.99 -24.31 17.01
N LEU A 86 -0.45 -24.28 15.79
CA LEU A 86 -1.04 -24.95 14.64
C LEU A 86 -1.01 -26.48 14.78
N LYS A 87 0.10 -27.07 15.23
CA LYS A 87 0.19 -28.52 15.53
C LYS A 87 -0.72 -28.91 16.68
N SER A 88 -0.94 -28.05 17.67
CA SER A 88 -1.92 -28.26 18.74
C SER A 88 -3.35 -28.14 18.22
N ALA A 89 -3.60 -27.21 17.29
CA ALA A 89 -4.91 -27.02 16.68
C ALA A 89 -5.24 -28.13 15.67
N VAL A 90 -4.29 -28.57 14.85
CA VAL A 90 -4.35 -29.74 13.94
C VAL A 90 -4.29 -31.06 14.72
N GLY A 91 -3.75 -31.03 15.93
CA GLY A 91 -3.86 -32.07 16.94
C GLY A 91 -5.23 -32.11 17.63
N ASN A 92 -6.11 -31.13 17.39
CA ASN A 92 -7.53 -31.35 17.58
C ASN A 92 -7.92 -32.46 16.61
N CYS A 93 -8.69 -33.39 17.13
CA CYS A 93 -9.16 -34.61 16.52
C CYS A 93 -10.01 -34.40 15.23
N TYR A 94 -9.51 -33.70 14.21
CA TYR A 94 -10.22 -33.48 12.95
C TYR A 94 -10.52 -34.80 12.23
N ASN A 95 -9.67 -35.80 12.42
CA ASN A 95 -9.94 -37.16 11.92
C ASN A 95 -10.97 -37.91 12.79
N ASP A 96 -11.28 -37.43 14.01
CA ASP A 96 -12.37 -37.96 14.85
C ASP A 96 -13.65 -37.11 14.73
N ASP A 97 -13.64 -36.08 13.88
CA ASP A 97 -14.86 -35.33 13.54
C ASP A 97 -15.79 -36.24 12.72
N PRO A 98 -17.03 -36.49 13.18
CA PRO A 98 -17.95 -37.43 12.55
C PRO A 98 -18.37 -36.99 11.15
N VAL A 99 -18.29 -35.70 10.83
CA VAL A 99 -18.59 -35.16 9.50
C VAL A 99 -17.41 -35.37 8.57
N LEU A 100 -16.18 -35.08 8.99
CA LEU A 100 -14.99 -35.25 8.15
C LEU A 100 -14.68 -36.73 7.87
N SER A 101 -14.87 -37.58 8.88
CA SER A 101 -14.70 -39.04 8.76
C SER A 101 -15.78 -39.68 7.87
N SER A 102 -17.05 -39.28 7.98
CA SER A 102 -18.11 -39.76 7.09
C SER A 102 -17.93 -39.33 5.63
N CYS A 103 -17.18 -38.25 5.38
CA CYS A 103 -16.77 -37.81 4.05
C CYS A 103 -15.46 -38.44 3.54
N GLY A 104 -14.81 -39.32 4.31
CA GLY A 104 -13.57 -40.01 3.91
C GLY A 104 -12.34 -39.10 3.84
N ILE A 105 -12.36 -37.95 4.53
CA ILE A 105 -11.28 -36.96 4.52
C ILE A 105 -10.24 -37.32 5.60
N PHE A 106 -8.97 -37.41 5.19
CA PHE A 106 -7.85 -37.70 6.09
C PHE A 106 -6.80 -36.59 6.04
N ILE A 107 -6.44 -36.01 7.19
CA ILE A 107 -5.47 -34.91 7.28
C ILE A 107 -4.10 -35.43 7.71
N GLU A 108 -3.10 -35.28 6.83
CA GLU A 108 -1.71 -35.70 7.05
C GLU A 108 -0.94 -34.72 7.96
N LYS A 109 -0.05 -35.24 8.83
CA LYS A 109 0.54 -34.49 9.97
C LYS A 109 1.97 -33.98 9.75
N GLN A 110 2.59 -34.22 8.59
CA GLN A 110 4.01 -33.95 8.35
C GLN A 110 4.24 -32.80 7.36
N VAL A 111 5.40 -32.14 7.45
CA VAL A 111 5.77 -30.93 6.70
C VAL A 111 7.09 -31.17 5.95
N SER A 112 7.22 -30.69 4.71
CA SER A 112 8.34 -30.96 3.76
C SER A 112 9.49 -29.90 3.81
N LEU A 113 10.72 -30.19 3.30
CA LEU A 113 12.02 -29.58 3.72
C LEU A 113 13.05 -29.32 2.55
N ILE A 114 13.64 -28.09 2.32
CA ILE A 114 14.72 -27.73 1.30
C ILE A 114 15.50 -26.37 1.65
N GLU A 115 16.74 -26.07 1.12
CA GLU A 115 17.76 -25.03 1.56
C GLU A 115 18.27 -23.89 0.56
N GLY A 116 18.93 -22.77 1.05
CA GLY A 116 19.74 -21.74 0.28
C GLY A 116 20.27 -20.42 1.02
N CYS A 117 21.27 -19.63 0.46
CA CYS A 117 22.01 -18.44 1.08
C CYS A 117 22.41 -17.20 0.15
N VAL A 118 22.80 -15.99 0.68
CA VAL A 118 23.18 -14.68 -0.03
C VAL A 118 24.15 -13.68 0.74
N LEU A 119 24.81 -12.67 0.07
CA LEU A 119 25.78 -11.59 0.55
C LEU A 119 25.61 -10.11 -0.03
N GLU A 120 26.47 -9.10 0.35
CA GLU A 120 26.29 -7.58 0.53
C GLU A 120 26.91 -6.48 -0.45
N THR A 121 26.77 -5.14 -0.14
CA THR A 121 27.15 -3.88 -0.94
C THR A 121 27.56 -2.55 -0.15
N PRO A 122 28.17 -1.46 -0.76
CA PRO A 122 28.73 -0.22 -0.11
C PRO A 122 28.21 1.25 -0.51
N LYS A 123 28.88 2.37 -0.05
CA LYS A 123 28.48 3.84 0.16
C LYS A 123 29.33 5.00 -0.54
N ASN A 124 28.80 6.27 -0.67
CA ASN A 124 29.27 7.62 -0.12
C ASN A 124 28.50 8.92 -0.62
N ILE A 125 28.27 10.01 0.17
CA ILE A 125 27.55 11.31 -0.21
C ILE A 125 28.17 12.62 0.41
N GLU A 126 28.08 13.79 -0.29
CA GLU A 126 28.61 15.14 0.06
C GLU A 126 27.68 16.11 0.88
N ARG A 127 28.20 17.29 1.31
CA ARG A 127 27.55 18.32 2.18
C ARG A 127 26.57 19.29 1.46
N PRO A 128 25.56 19.88 2.15
CA PRO A 128 24.52 20.74 1.54
C PRO A 128 24.97 22.18 1.21
N TYR A 129 24.38 22.78 0.16
CA TYR A 129 24.71 24.12 -0.37
C TYR A 129 24.19 25.29 0.48
N THR A 130 22.97 25.20 1.04
CA THR A 130 22.38 26.25 1.91
C THR A 130 21.34 25.64 2.85
N LEU A 131 21.09 26.30 3.99
CA LEU A 131 20.09 25.91 4.99
C LEU A 131 19.00 26.99 5.10
N ILE A 132 17.75 26.54 5.14
CA ILE A 132 16.58 27.41 5.31
C ILE A 132 15.74 26.84 6.44
N GLU A 133 15.38 27.72 7.36
CA GLU A 133 14.55 27.41 8.51
C GLU A 133 13.20 28.08 8.35
N GLU A 134 12.15 27.38 8.77
CA GLU A 134 10.81 27.93 8.81
C GLU A 134 10.73 29.09 9.81
N GLU A 135 10.16 30.22 9.39
CA GLU A 135 9.95 31.39 10.27
C GLU A 135 8.99 31.03 11.43
N PRO A 136 9.40 31.16 12.70
CA PRO A 136 8.59 30.74 13.84
C PRO A 136 7.21 31.40 13.93
N GLN A 137 7.07 32.61 13.39
CA GLN A 137 5.84 33.39 13.40
C GLN A 137 4.73 32.78 12.53
N LEU A 138 5.09 32.01 11.50
CA LEU A 138 4.16 31.40 10.55
C LEU A 138 3.69 30.01 10.94
N ARG A 139 4.18 29.43 12.05
CA ARG A 139 3.82 28.06 12.47
C ARG A 139 2.31 27.84 12.69
N LYS A 140 1.55 28.90 12.96
CA LYS A 140 0.09 28.86 13.14
C LYS A 140 -0.68 29.15 11.85
N SER A 141 0.01 29.52 10.77
CA SER A 141 -0.59 29.83 9.48
C SER A 141 -0.95 28.54 8.72
N ASN A 142 -1.74 28.70 7.65
CA ASN A 142 -2.08 27.59 6.76
C ASN A 142 -0.79 26.90 6.23
N PRO A 143 -0.72 25.55 6.22
CA PRO A 143 0.44 24.79 5.72
C PRO A 143 0.91 25.19 4.32
N VAL A 144 -0.01 25.49 3.40
CA VAL A 144 0.32 25.93 2.04
C VAL A 144 1.06 27.27 2.09
N ALA A 145 0.56 28.25 2.84
CA ALA A 145 1.21 29.55 2.98
C ALA A 145 2.60 29.45 3.62
N ARG A 146 2.77 28.54 4.59
CA ARG A 146 4.07 28.24 5.20
C ARG A 146 5.06 27.70 4.16
N VAL A 147 4.61 26.79 3.29
CA VAL A 147 5.43 26.26 2.19
C VAL A 147 5.79 27.36 1.18
N GLU A 148 4.83 28.17 0.73
CA GLU A 148 5.10 29.28 -0.20
C GLU A 148 6.20 30.21 0.33
N ARG A 149 6.11 30.61 1.60
CA ARG A 149 7.11 31.49 2.22
C ARG A 149 8.50 30.85 2.30
N MET A 150 8.58 29.55 2.59
CA MET A 150 9.87 28.84 2.54
C MET A 150 10.46 28.82 1.12
N PHE A 151 9.61 28.76 0.09
CA PHE A 151 10.05 28.83 -1.31
C PHE A 151 10.45 30.24 -1.75
N ASP A 152 9.80 31.29 -1.26
CA ASP A 152 10.26 32.68 -1.44
C ASP A 152 11.67 32.87 -0.87
N LEU A 153 11.92 32.35 0.33
CA LEU A 153 13.24 32.38 0.98
C LEU A 153 14.28 31.56 0.19
N LEU A 154 13.91 30.38 -0.32
CA LEU A 154 14.75 29.57 -1.20
C LEU A 154 15.15 30.36 -2.46
N ALA A 155 14.18 30.96 -3.15
CA ALA A 155 14.41 31.72 -4.37
C ALA A 155 15.33 32.92 -4.13
N SER A 156 15.20 33.61 -2.99
CA SER A 156 16.07 34.76 -2.66
C SER A 156 17.54 34.37 -2.40
N LYS A 157 17.82 33.12 -2.01
CA LYS A 157 19.17 32.65 -1.64
C LYS A 157 19.85 31.79 -2.71
N LEU A 158 19.10 31.30 -3.69
CA LEU A 158 19.60 30.38 -4.70
C LEU A 158 19.89 31.12 -6.01
N ASN A 159 21.15 31.07 -6.44
CA ASN A 159 21.59 31.63 -7.72
C ASN A 159 21.41 30.65 -8.89
N ARG A 160 21.00 29.41 -8.60
CA ARG A 160 20.79 28.31 -9.55
C ARG A 160 19.69 27.40 -9.04
N GLU A 161 19.00 26.74 -9.97
CA GLU A 161 18.00 25.74 -9.62
C GLU A 161 18.65 24.57 -8.85
N PRO A 162 18.11 24.18 -7.68
CA PRO A 162 18.66 23.08 -6.91
C PRO A 162 18.31 21.74 -7.56
N LYS A 163 19.25 20.79 -7.57
CA LYS A 163 18.99 19.42 -8.06
C LYS A 163 18.16 18.59 -7.07
N LEU A 164 18.26 18.90 -5.79
CA LEU A 164 17.59 18.21 -4.68
C LEU A 164 17.25 19.23 -3.59
N ILE A 165 16.06 19.11 -3.01
CA ILE A 165 15.71 19.78 -1.76
C ILE A 165 15.43 18.74 -0.67
N LEU A 166 16.28 18.73 0.36
CA LEU A 166 16.09 17.92 1.56
C LEU A 166 15.23 18.73 2.55
N CYS A 167 14.03 18.24 2.85
CA CYS A 167 13.08 18.86 3.77
C CYS A 167 13.11 18.12 5.12
N VAL A 168 13.40 18.83 6.20
CA VAL A 168 13.34 18.27 7.56
C VAL A 168 11.98 18.62 8.16
N LEU A 169 11.17 17.60 8.42
CA LEU A 169 9.85 17.77 8.99
C LEU A 169 9.91 17.68 10.52
N PRO A 170 9.11 18.49 11.24
CA PRO A 170 9.07 18.46 12.69
C PRO A 170 8.41 17.19 13.23
N GLU A 171 7.52 16.56 12.45
CA GLU A 171 6.69 15.43 12.88
C GLU A 171 6.79 14.24 11.92
N ARG A 172 6.82 13.03 12.47
CA ARG A 172 7.03 11.79 11.70
C ARG A 172 5.78 11.28 11.00
N LYS A 173 4.61 11.50 11.57
CA LYS A 173 3.32 10.98 11.06
C LYS A 173 2.34 12.14 10.96
N HIS A 174 1.67 12.26 9.82
CA HIS A 174 0.61 13.25 9.60
C HIS A 174 1.08 14.71 9.69
N CYS A 175 2.32 15.00 9.30
CA CYS A 175 2.78 16.38 9.18
C CYS A 175 2.02 17.08 8.05
N ASP A 176 1.28 18.12 8.42
CA ASP A 176 0.45 18.97 7.56
C ASP A 176 1.24 19.65 6.42
N ILE A 177 2.55 19.85 6.59
CA ILE A 177 3.44 20.39 5.56
C ILE A 177 3.74 19.39 4.44
N TYR A 178 3.70 18.08 4.70
CA TYR A 178 4.19 17.07 3.75
C TYR A 178 3.47 17.14 2.40
N GLY A 179 2.14 17.17 2.40
CA GLY A 179 1.31 17.24 1.19
C GLY A 179 1.59 18.50 0.35
N PRO A 180 1.41 19.71 0.91
CA PRO A 180 1.73 20.97 0.25
C PRO A 180 3.17 21.06 -0.25
N TRP A 181 4.14 20.61 0.55
CA TRP A 181 5.55 20.59 0.17
C TRP A 181 5.81 19.71 -1.06
N LYS A 182 5.22 18.51 -1.08
CA LYS A 182 5.32 17.59 -2.22
C LYS A 182 4.64 18.16 -3.45
N LYS A 183 3.45 18.76 -3.30
CA LYS A 183 2.74 19.43 -4.39
C LYS A 183 3.60 20.53 -5.03
N LYS A 184 4.15 21.44 -4.21
CA LYS A 184 5.02 22.54 -4.65
C LYS A 184 6.25 22.03 -5.41
N CYS A 185 6.95 21.05 -4.86
CA CYS A 185 8.15 20.49 -5.49
C CYS A 185 7.84 19.72 -6.79
N LEU A 186 6.79 18.88 -6.78
CA LEU A 186 6.57 17.89 -7.84
C LEU A 186 5.68 18.38 -8.97
N SER A 187 4.73 19.27 -8.68
CA SER A 187 3.74 19.74 -9.67
C SER A 187 4.09 21.14 -10.19
N GLU A 188 4.53 22.04 -9.31
CA GLU A 188 4.70 23.45 -9.66
C GLU A 188 6.13 23.79 -10.10
N ILE A 189 7.14 23.42 -9.31
CA ILE A 189 8.55 23.79 -9.56
C ILE A 189 9.29 22.71 -10.35
N GLY A 190 8.98 21.44 -10.10
CA GLY A 190 9.65 20.30 -10.73
C GLY A 190 11.07 20.08 -10.24
N VAL A 191 11.24 20.04 -8.93
CA VAL A 191 12.50 19.74 -8.25
C VAL A 191 12.40 18.44 -7.45
N VAL A 192 13.45 17.63 -7.49
CA VAL A 192 13.51 16.41 -6.67
C VAL A 192 13.54 16.77 -5.20
N THR A 193 12.73 16.10 -4.38
CA THR A 193 12.67 16.35 -2.94
C THR A 193 12.67 15.07 -2.10
N GLN A 194 13.39 15.13 -0.98
CA GLN A 194 13.41 14.11 0.05
C GLN A 194 13.01 14.71 1.40
N CYS A 195 11.96 14.17 2.02
CA CYS A 195 11.57 14.57 3.37
C CYS A 195 12.19 13.61 4.40
N ILE A 196 12.67 14.13 5.52
CA ILE A 196 13.16 13.35 6.66
C ILE A 196 12.49 13.84 7.95
N ALA A 197 12.23 12.93 8.87
CA ALA A 197 11.73 13.24 10.22
C ALA A 197 12.44 12.30 11.22
N PRO A 198 13.76 12.48 11.42
CA PRO A 198 14.56 11.55 12.22
C PRO A 198 14.29 11.73 13.71
N VAL A 199 14.00 10.64 14.43
CA VAL A 199 14.03 10.60 15.90
C VAL A 199 15.45 10.25 16.38
N LYS A 200 16.11 9.34 15.66
CA LYS A 200 17.51 8.95 15.85
C LYS A 200 18.16 8.82 14.48
N ILE A 201 19.30 9.47 14.30
CA ILE A 201 20.11 9.36 13.09
C ILE A 201 21.10 8.22 13.30
N THR A 202 21.02 7.20 12.45
CA THR A 202 21.94 6.06 12.41
C THR A 202 22.46 5.88 11.00
N ASP A 203 23.59 5.18 10.84
CA ASP A 203 24.13 4.82 9.54
C ASP A 203 23.13 4.07 8.66
N GLN A 204 22.33 3.17 9.24
CA GLN A 204 21.28 2.46 8.51
C GLN A 204 20.17 3.42 8.05
N TYR A 205 19.76 4.35 8.91
CA TYR A 205 18.76 5.35 8.55
C TYR A 205 19.25 6.23 7.40
N LEU A 206 20.48 6.73 7.50
CA LEU A 206 21.12 7.52 6.46
C LEU A 206 21.20 6.72 5.17
N THR A 207 21.75 5.49 5.20
CA THR A 207 21.84 4.61 4.02
C THR A 207 20.49 4.48 3.32
N ASN A 208 19.41 4.19 4.06
CA ASN A 208 18.06 4.09 3.49
C ASN A 208 17.56 5.41 2.87
N VAL A 209 17.89 6.56 3.46
CA VAL A 209 17.57 7.88 2.89
C VAL A 209 18.35 8.12 1.59
N LEU A 210 19.64 7.76 1.57
CA LEU A 210 20.53 7.94 0.43
C LEU A 210 20.10 7.08 -0.77
N LEU A 211 19.68 5.83 -0.52
CA LEU A 211 19.10 4.96 -1.56
C LEU A 211 17.94 5.66 -2.27
N LYS A 212 17.01 6.25 -1.49
CA LYS A 212 15.85 6.96 -2.03
C LYS A 212 16.25 8.21 -2.84
N ILE A 213 17.22 8.98 -2.34
CA ILE A 213 17.72 10.18 -3.02
C ILE A 213 18.35 9.82 -4.36
N ASN A 214 19.23 8.81 -4.39
CA ASN A 214 19.91 8.39 -5.61
C ASN A 214 18.91 7.97 -6.69
N SER A 215 17.93 7.15 -6.34
CA SER A 215 16.87 6.69 -7.26
C SER A 215 16.04 7.84 -7.84
N LYS A 216 15.72 8.85 -7.02
CA LYS A 216 14.97 10.04 -7.47
C LYS A 216 15.77 10.93 -8.40
N LEU A 217 17.08 10.98 -8.23
CA LEU A 217 18.01 11.70 -9.11
C LEU A 217 18.37 10.91 -10.36
N GLY A 218 17.79 9.72 -10.56
CA GLY A 218 18.00 8.86 -11.73
C GLY A 218 19.16 7.88 -11.60
N GLY A 219 19.80 7.82 -10.43
CA GLY A 219 20.82 6.81 -10.11
C GLY A 219 20.21 5.41 -9.96
N ILE A 220 21.09 4.41 -10.01
CA ILE A 220 20.78 3.00 -9.74
C ILE A 220 21.65 2.60 -8.55
N ASN A 221 21.04 2.07 -7.49
CA ASN A 221 21.75 1.66 -6.27
C ASN A 221 22.31 0.25 -6.39
N SER A 222 21.54 -0.65 -6.98
CA SER A 222 21.92 -2.04 -7.20
C SER A 222 21.40 -2.52 -8.54
N LEU A 223 22.20 -3.35 -9.20
CA LEU A 223 21.90 -4.00 -10.47
C LEU A 223 22.20 -5.48 -10.31
N LEU A 224 21.30 -6.36 -10.76
CA LEU A 224 21.56 -7.79 -10.68
C LEU A 224 22.60 -8.21 -11.71
N THR A 225 23.46 -9.18 -11.37
CA THR A 225 24.42 -9.73 -12.32
C THR A 225 23.73 -10.33 -13.56
N ILE A 226 22.56 -10.96 -13.38
CA ILE A 226 21.75 -11.50 -14.48
C ILE A 226 21.16 -10.41 -15.39
N GLU A 227 20.85 -9.24 -14.82
CA GLU A 227 20.40 -8.05 -15.54
C GLU A 227 21.59 -7.42 -16.30
N HIS A 228 22.73 -7.26 -15.64
CA HIS A 228 23.95 -6.69 -16.24
C HIS A 228 24.50 -7.52 -17.39
N SER A 229 24.50 -8.84 -17.23
CA SER A 229 24.99 -9.77 -18.25
C SER A 229 23.97 -10.08 -19.35
N GLY A 230 22.73 -9.56 -19.23
CA GLY A 230 21.65 -9.78 -20.20
C GLY A 230 21.24 -11.25 -20.30
N HIS A 231 21.13 -11.96 -19.19
CA HIS A 231 20.71 -13.38 -19.14
C HIS A 231 19.32 -13.58 -18.55
N LEU A 232 18.47 -12.55 -18.54
CA LEU A 232 17.07 -12.68 -18.13
C LEU A 232 16.32 -13.58 -19.12
N PRO A 233 15.81 -14.75 -18.70
CA PRO A 233 15.14 -15.70 -19.60
C PRO A 233 13.94 -15.04 -20.30
N LEU A 234 13.79 -15.28 -21.61
CA LEU A 234 12.69 -14.81 -22.49
C LEU A 234 12.54 -13.29 -22.67
N ILE A 235 13.13 -12.49 -21.78
CA ILE A 235 13.06 -11.03 -21.78
C ILE A 235 14.28 -10.42 -22.48
N LYS A 236 15.39 -11.15 -22.59
CA LYS A 236 16.65 -10.68 -23.20
C LYS A 236 16.50 -10.24 -24.66
N ASP A 237 15.79 -11.04 -25.46
CA ASP A 237 15.83 -10.91 -26.92
C ASP A 237 14.64 -10.13 -27.48
N ILE A 238 13.57 -10.00 -26.68
CA ILE A 238 12.33 -9.34 -27.08
C ILE A 238 12.15 -8.08 -26.21
N PRO A 239 12.01 -6.88 -26.81
CA PRO A 239 11.65 -5.67 -26.08
C PRO A 239 10.41 -5.88 -25.21
N THR A 240 10.63 -5.98 -23.91
CA THR A 240 9.60 -6.35 -22.93
C THR A 240 9.44 -5.26 -21.88
N MET A 241 8.20 -4.84 -21.64
CA MET A 241 7.86 -3.93 -20.55
C MET A 241 7.32 -4.69 -19.35
N ILE A 242 7.75 -4.29 -18.15
CA ILE A 242 7.26 -4.85 -16.88
C ILE A 242 6.40 -3.80 -16.20
N LEU A 243 5.15 -4.15 -15.95
CA LEU A 243 4.16 -3.30 -15.31
C LEU A 243 3.85 -3.78 -13.88
N GLY A 244 3.74 -2.84 -12.96
CA GLY A 244 3.19 -3.06 -11.61
C GLY A 244 1.98 -2.17 -11.39
N MET A 245 0.93 -2.71 -10.77
CA MET A 245 -0.31 -1.98 -10.57
C MET A 245 -0.83 -2.16 -9.15
N ASP A 246 -1.34 -1.06 -8.57
CA ASP A 246 -1.97 -1.03 -7.25
C ASP A 246 -3.20 -0.13 -7.28
N VAL A 247 -4.26 -0.55 -6.59
CA VAL A 247 -5.48 0.23 -6.37
C VAL A 247 -5.64 0.41 -4.86
N SER A 248 -5.47 1.65 -4.42
CA SER A 248 -5.66 2.03 -3.03
C SER A 248 -7.09 2.52 -2.81
N HIS A 249 -7.88 1.72 -2.09
CA HIS A 249 -9.19 2.13 -1.59
C HIS A 249 -9.07 2.93 -0.29
N ASN A 250 -9.93 3.92 -0.12
CA ASN A 250 -10.04 4.68 1.14
C ASN A 250 -10.71 3.85 2.25
N LEU A 251 -10.68 4.37 3.49
CA LEU A 251 -11.04 3.69 4.75
C LEU A 251 -12.29 2.78 4.71
N PRO A 252 -12.30 1.67 5.48
CA PRO A 252 -13.47 0.81 5.60
C PRO A 252 -14.67 1.59 6.14
N GLY A 253 -15.80 1.56 5.42
CA GLY A 253 -17.08 2.15 5.86
C GLY A 253 -17.61 3.31 5.02
N ARG A 254 -16.88 3.78 3.99
CA ARG A 254 -17.41 4.74 2.99
C ARG A 254 -17.39 4.12 1.60
N LEU A 255 -18.54 3.64 1.14
CA LEU A 255 -18.68 2.90 -0.13
C LEU A 255 -18.42 3.78 -1.37
N ASP A 256 -18.61 5.10 -1.27
CA ASP A 256 -18.56 6.03 -2.40
C ASP A 256 -17.27 6.86 -2.49
N SER A 257 -16.23 6.50 -1.72
CA SER A 257 -14.97 7.24 -1.80
C SER A 257 -14.18 6.84 -3.06
N PRO A 258 -13.66 7.82 -3.83
CA PRO A 258 -12.86 7.53 -5.02
C PRO A 258 -11.60 6.74 -4.64
N SER A 259 -11.13 5.90 -5.57
CA SER A 259 -9.92 5.10 -5.39
C SER A 259 -8.75 5.72 -6.13
N ILE A 260 -7.53 5.48 -5.64
CA ILE A 260 -6.30 5.95 -6.31
C ILE A 260 -5.64 4.73 -6.96
N THR A 261 -5.50 4.78 -8.28
CA THR A 261 -4.86 3.74 -9.07
C THR A 261 -3.48 4.22 -9.52
N ALA A 262 -2.47 3.39 -9.33
CA ALA A 262 -1.14 3.64 -9.84
C ALA A 262 -0.69 2.49 -10.74
N VAL A 263 -0.15 2.84 -11.90
CA VAL A 263 0.56 1.92 -12.79
C VAL A 263 2.01 2.37 -12.83
N VAL A 264 2.94 1.43 -12.73
CA VAL A 264 4.37 1.67 -12.96
C VAL A 264 4.86 0.82 -14.09
N GLY A 265 5.71 1.37 -14.95
CA GLY A 265 6.32 0.65 -16.06
C GLY A 265 7.83 0.73 -16.02
N SER A 266 8.49 -0.40 -16.29
CA SER A 266 9.94 -0.45 -16.42
C SER A 266 10.43 0.44 -17.58
N ARG A 267 11.68 0.88 -17.48
CA ARG A 267 12.34 1.76 -18.46
C ARG A 267 13.70 1.19 -18.80
N HIS A 268 14.13 1.39 -20.05
CA HIS A 268 15.45 1.00 -20.56
C HIS A 268 15.65 -0.52 -20.62
N TRP A 269 14.78 -1.22 -21.35
CA TRP A 269 15.01 -2.62 -21.70
C TRP A 269 16.44 -2.83 -22.24
N PRO A 270 17.13 -3.92 -21.86
CA PRO A 270 16.66 -5.07 -21.07
C PRO A 270 16.76 -4.89 -19.53
N LEU A 271 17.04 -3.68 -19.03
CA LEU A 271 17.14 -3.42 -17.60
C LEU A 271 15.75 -3.42 -16.94
N ILE A 272 15.70 -3.94 -15.72
CA ILE A 272 14.49 -4.13 -14.90
C ILE A 272 14.55 -3.30 -13.60
N SER A 273 15.58 -2.47 -13.42
CA SER A 273 15.81 -1.70 -12.19
C SER A 273 15.27 -0.25 -12.20
N ARG A 274 14.78 0.25 -13.33
CA ARG A 274 14.27 1.64 -13.48
C ARG A 274 12.80 1.66 -13.87
N TYR A 275 12.02 2.53 -13.24
CA TYR A 275 10.57 2.62 -13.45
C TYR A 275 10.06 4.06 -13.56
N ARG A 276 8.91 4.23 -14.21
CA ARG A 276 8.10 5.45 -14.22
C ARG A 276 6.69 5.12 -13.72
N ALA A 277 6.07 6.03 -12.99
CA ALA A 277 4.68 5.88 -12.52
C ALA A 277 3.71 6.81 -13.27
N SER A 278 2.48 6.34 -13.43
CA SER A 278 1.27 7.09 -13.77
C SER A 278 0.24 6.82 -12.68
N VAL A 279 -0.38 7.88 -12.15
CA VAL A 279 -1.33 7.78 -11.03
C VAL A 279 -2.58 8.57 -11.36
N ARG A 280 -3.74 7.98 -11.07
CA ARG A 280 -5.07 8.54 -11.36
C ARG A 280 -6.03 8.30 -10.20
N MET A 281 -7.05 9.14 -10.14
CA MET A 281 -8.26 8.84 -9.36
C MET A 281 -9.32 8.25 -10.29
N GLN A 282 -10.08 7.31 -9.77
CA GLN A 282 -11.18 6.65 -10.48
C GLN A 282 -12.34 6.40 -9.51
N ALA A 283 -13.51 6.03 -10.03
CA ALA A 283 -14.63 5.71 -9.17
C ALA A 283 -14.33 4.45 -8.32
N SER A 284 -15.07 4.31 -7.23
CA SER A 284 -14.98 3.12 -6.38
C SER A 284 -15.28 1.86 -7.21
N LYS A 285 -14.38 0.88 -7.19
CA LYS A 285 -14.51 -0.44 -7.86
C LYS A 285 -14.48 -0.43 -9.40
N GLU A 286 -14.04 0.65 -10.05
CA GLU A 286 -13.82 0.65 -11.51
C GLU A 286 -12.56 -0.11 -11.95
N GLU A 287 -12.59 -0.64 -13.18
CA GLU A 287 -11.46 -1.32 -13.82
C GLU A 287 -10.31 -0.33 -14.15
N MET A 288 -9.06 -0.80 -14.11
CA MET A 288 -7.82 0.03 -14.17
C MET A 288 -7.48 0.66 -15.55
N ILE A 289 -8.46 0.91 -16.42
CA ILE A 289 -8.25 1.33 -17.81
C ILE A 289 -7.69 2.76 -17.90
N ASP A 290 -8.20 3.69 -17.10
CA ASP A 290 -7.88 5.12 -17.21
C ASP A 290 -6.43 5.49 -16.87
N ALA A 291 -5.76 4.69 -16.03
CA ALA A 291 -4.35 4.90 -15.67
C ALA A 291 -3.39 4.33 -16.72
N LEU A 292 -3.85 3.35 -17.50
CA LEU A 292 -3.11 2.71 -18.58
C LEU A 292 -3.10 3.58 -19.83
N TYR A 293 -4.25 4.17 -20.16
CA TYR A 293 -4.46 4.95 -21.38
C TYR A 293 -5.48 6.07 -21.16
N LYS A 294 -5.11 7.32 -21.48
CA LYS A 294 -6.06 8.44 -21.59
C LYS A 294 -5.56 9.39 -22.69
N PRO A 295 -6.17 9.36 -23.89
CA PRO A 295 -5.77 10.27 -24.96
C PRO A 295 -6.09 11.70 -24.54
N LEU A 296 -5.09 12.57 -24.58
CA LEU A 296 -5.32 14.01 -24.43
C LEU A 296 -5.84 14.58 -25.75
N GLU A 297 -6.57 15.69 -25.68
CA GLU A 297 -7.15 16.38 -26.86
C GLU A 297 -6.12 16.74 -27.93
N ASN A 298 -4.85 16.87 -27.55
CA ASN A 298 -3.72 17.16 -28.43
C ASN A 298 -3.11 15.92 -29.12
N GLY A 299 -3.70 14.74 -28.95
CA GLY A 299 -3.21 13.48 -29.52
C GLY A 299 -1.95 12.94 -28.85
N SER A 300 -1.52 13.48 -27.71
CA SER A 300 -0.48 12.90 -26.85
C SER A 300 -1.12 12.03 -25.76
N ASP A 301 -0.51 10.90 -25.46
CA ASP A 301 -0.95 10.03 -24.36
C ASP A 301 -0.17 10.39 -23.09
N ASP A 302 -0.88 10.58 -21.98
CA ASP A 302 -0.26 10.76 -20.65
C ASP A 302 -0.14 9.42 -19.89
N GLY A 303 -0.62 8.32 -20.48
CA GLY A 303 -0.49 6.94 -20.01
C GLY A 303 0.91 6.33 -20.13
N ILE A 304 1.01 5.07 -19.73
CA ILE A 304 2.28 4.30 -19.73
C ILE A 304 2.48 3.53 -21.04
N ILE A 305 1.42 3.28 -21.81
CA ILE A 305 1.42 2.30 -22.91
C ILE A 305 2.23 2.74 -24.15
N ARG A 306 2.56 4.02 -24.34
CA ARG A 306 3.32 4.50 -25.53
C ARG A 306 4.78 4.04 -25.69
N LEU A 307 5.25 3.09 -24.89
CA LEU A 307 6.55 2.47 -25.11
C LEU A 307 6.40 1.32 -26.11
N GLN A 308 7.01 1.45 -27.29
CA GLN A 308 7.11 0.38 -28.29
C GLN A 308 7.73 -0.87 -27.64
N CYS A 309 6.90 -1.87 -27.38
CA CYS A 309 7.30 -3.15 -26.83
C CYS A 309 6.54 -4.27 -27.56
N ASN A 310 7.18 -5.43 -27.64
CA ASN A 310 6.60 -6.61 -28.29
C ASN A 310 6.01 -7.58 -27.26
N SER A 311 6.36 -7.39 -25.99
CA SER A 311 5.87 -8.17 -24.85
C SER A 311 5.62 -7.30 -23.63
N VAL A 312 4.61 -7.65 -22.83
CA VAL A 312 4.25 -6.96 -21.59
C VAL A 312 4.02 -7.98 -20.47
N ILE A 313 4.68 -7.77 -19.34
CA ILE A 313 4.46 -8.54 -18.11
C ILE A 313 3.75 -7.64 -17.10
N ALA A 314 2.49 -7.92 -16.79
CA ALA A 314 1.69 -7.12 -15.86
C ALA A 314 1.49 -7.82 -14.52
N GLN A 315 1.73 -7.10 -13.42
CA GLN A 315 1.68 -7.62 -12.06
C GLN A 315 0.78 -6.78 -11.16
N PHE A 316 -0.14 -7.42 -10.43
CA PHE A 316 -1.18 -6.76 -9.62
C PHE A 316 -1.10 -7.13 -8.14
N ASP A 317 -1.45 -6.21 -7.24
CA ASP A 317 -1.67 -6.52 -5.82
C ASP A 317 -3.14 -6.91 -5.55
N ASN A 318 -3.39 -8.16 -5.11
CA ASN A 318 -4.69 -8.68 -4.62
C ASN A 318 -5.95 -8.49 -5.53
N LEU A 319 -5.82 -8.19 -6.83
CA LEU A 319 -6.94 -7.87 -7.75
C LEU A 319 -7.34 -9.05 -8.67
N ILE A 320 -7.88 -10.14 -8.11
CA ILE A 320 -8.43 -11.23 -8.94
C ILE A 320 -9.80 -10.85 -9.52
N ASP A 321 -10.65 -10.17 -8.74
CA ASP A 321 -12.07 -9.97 -9.10
C ASP A 321 -12.33 -8.78 -10.05
N CYS A 322 -11.39 -7.84 -10.18
CA CYS A 322 -11.54 -6.63 -11.02
C CYS A 322 -10.73 -6.70 -12.32
N TYR A 323 -10.18 -7.88 -12.64
CA TYR A 323 -9.31 -8.05 -13.79
C TYR A 323 -10.11 -8.46 -15.03
N ASN A 324 -10.13 -7.57 -16.02
CA ASN A 324 -10.60 -7.86 -17.36
C ASN A 324 -9.39 -7.90 -18.32
N PRO A 325 -9.00 -9.07 -18.85
CA PRO A 325 -7.86 -9.19 -19.76
C PRO A 325 -8.03 -8.39 -21.05
N TYR A 326 -9.27 -8.12 -21.47
CA TYR A 326 -9.55 -7.38 -22.69
C TYR A 326 -9.22 -5.89 -22.58
N SER A 327 -9.11 -5.35 -21.36
CA SER A 327 -8.79 -3.94 -21.11
C SER A 327 -7.44 -3.51 -21.70
N TYR A 328 -6.44 -4.41 -21.70
CA TYR A 328 -5.12 -4.15 -22.31
C TYR A 328 -5.19 -4.17 -23.83
N VAL A 329 -5.89 -5.17 -24.38
CA VAL A 329 -6.09 -5.30 -25.83
C VAL A 329 -6.83 -4.07 -26.36
N HIS A 330 -7.88 -3.63 -25.67
CA HIS A 330 -8.59 -2.41 -26.01
C HIS A 330 -7.68 -1.18 -25.95
N ALA A 331 -6.84 -1.02 -24.93
CA ALA A 331 -5.91 0.11 -24.86
C ALA A 331 -4.94 0.16 -26.06
N TYR A 332 -4.37 -0.98 -26.47
CA TYR A 332 -3.50 -1.06 -27.66
C TYR A 332 -4.26 -0.85 -28.98
N GLN A 333 -5.45 -1.41 -29.12
CA GLN A 333 -6.31 -1.20 -30.29
C GLN A 333 -6.71 0.27 -30.44
N HIS A 334 -7.02 0.96 -29.34
CA HIS A 334 -7.37 2.40 -29.36
C HIS A 334 -6.18 3.30 -29.70
N LEU A 335 -4.94 2.84 -29.50
CA LEU A 335 -3.73 3.54 -29.93
C LEU A 335 -3.47 3.42 -31.45
N GLY A 336 -4.28 2.65 -32.17
CA GLY A 336 -4.10 2.39 -33.60
C GLY A 336 -2.93 1.46 -33.90
N GLU A 337 -2.40 0.77 -32.89
CA GLU A 337 -1.33 -0.21 -33.05
C GLU A 337 -1.89 -1.51 -33.63
N VAL A 338 -1.35 -1.93 -34.77
CA VAL A 338 -1.79 -3.16 -35.47
C VAL A 338 -1.20 -4.42 -34.81
N ASN A 339 -0.04 -4.28 -34.17
CA ASN A 339 0.66 -5.38 -33.51
C ASN A 339 0.47 -5.30 -32.01
N VAL A 340 -0.53 -6.01 -31.49
CA VAL A 340 -0.74 -6.18 -30.05
C VAL A 340 0.41 -7.02 -29.48
N PRO A 341 1.11 -6.57 -28.42
CA PRO A 341 2.20 -7.33 -27.83
C PRO A 341 1.69 -8.59 -27.13
N LYS A 342 2.57 -9.54 -26.89
CA LYS A 342 2.27 -10.72 -26.07
C LYS A 342 2.18 -10.34 -24.59
N PHE A 343 1.18 -10.85 -23.88
CA PHE A 343 0.97 -10.55 -22.46
C PHE A 343 1.25 -11.76 -21.55
N THR A 344 1.92 -11.48 -20.42
CA THR A 344 1.91 -12.37 -19.24
C THR A 344 1.34 -11.58 -18.07
N VAL A 345 0.33 -12.12 -17.40
CA VAL A 345 -0.48 -11.42 -16.40
C VAL A 345 -0.48 -12.21 -15.11
N ILE A 346 -0.07 -11.56 -14.02
CA ILE A 346 0.25 -12.22 -12.76
C ILE A 346 -0.39 -11.43 -11.61
N VAL A 347 -1.17 -12.09 -10.76
CA VAL A 347 -1.69 -11.48 -9.53
C VAL A 347 -0.85 -11.95 -8.35
N ALA A 348 -0.28 -11.00 -7.61
CA ALA A 348 0.43 -11.23 -6.38
C ALA A 348 -0.51 -10.97 -5.20
N GLN A 349 -0.88 -12.02 -4.47
CA GLN A 349 -1.70 -11.93 -3.28
C GLN A 349 -0.84 -12.11 -2.04
N LYS A 350 -0.64 -11.01 -1.29
CA LYS A 350 0.04 -11.07 0.02
C LYS A 350 -0.95 -11.34 1.14
N ASN A 351 -2.24 -11.08 0.97
CA ASN A 351 -3.22 -11.25 2.04
C ASN A 351 -3.97 -12.57 1.93
N HIS A 352 -3.43 -13.61 2.57
CA HIS A 352 -4.03 -14.94 2.66
C HIS A 352 -3.68 -15.63 3.99
N HIS A 353 -4.22 -16.83 4.19
CA HIS A 353 -4.07 -17.61 5.42
C HIS A 353 -2.91 -18.62 5.39
N THR A 354 -2.39 -18.97 4.21
CA THR A 354 -1.26 -19.90 4.04
C THR A 354 0.02 -19.44 4.74
N LYS A 355 0.71 -20.38 5.40
CA LYS A 355 2.00 -20.20 6.08
C LYS A 355 2.91 -21.37 5.76
N LEU A 356 4.20 -21.07 5.58
CA LEU A 356 5.24 -22.06 5.36
C LEU A 356 6.15 -22.10 6.59
N PHE A 357 6.57 -23.30 6.99
CA PHE A 357 7.43 -23.50 8.15
C PHE A 357 8.52 -24.51 7.83
N LEU A 358 9.70 -24.31 8.42
CA LEU A 358 10.75 -25.31 8.42
C LEU A 358 10.38 -26.45 9.39
N PRO A 359 10.48 -27.71 8.96
CA PRO A 359 10.38 -28.87 9.85
C PRO A 359 11.34 -28.73 11.05
N ASN A 360 10.78 -28.72 12.25
CA ASN A 360 11.50 -28.64 13.53
C ASN A 360 12.37 -27.38 13.74
N GLY A 361 12.24 -26.34 12.90
CA GLY A 361 13.01 -25.10 12.98
C GLY A 361 12.32 -23.99 13.79
N PRO A 362 13.07 -23.17 14.56
CA PRO A 362 12.56 -21.92 15.16
C PRO A 362 12.22 -20.83 14.16
N GLU A 363 12.82 -20.94 12.98
CA GLU A 363 13.02 -19.84 12.07
C GLU A 363 11.97 -19.83 10.96
N ASN A 364 11.91 -18.72 10.24
CA ASN A 364 11.08 -18.61 9.04
C ASN A 364 11.69 -19.46 7.92
N VAL A 365 10.87 -19.80 6.92
CA VAL A 365 11.40 -20.40 5.70
C VAL A 365 12.44 -19.47 5.05
N PRO A 366 13.50 -20.03 4.46
CA PRO A 366 14.52 -19.24 3.80
C PRO A 366 13.95 -18.34 2.69
N PRO A 367 14.57 -17.18 2.43
CA PRO A 367 14.28 -16.38 1.25
C PRO A 367 14.44 -17.22 -0.02
N GLY A 368 13.55 -17.03 -0.99
CA GLY A 368 13.53 -17.78 -2.24
C GLY A 368 12.78 -19.12 -2.17
N THR A 369 12.20 -19.48 -1.02
CA THR A 369 11.36 -20.69 -0.93
C THR A 369 10.15 -20.57 -1.85
N VAL A 370 9.98 -21.51 -2.78
CA VAL A 370 8.83 -21.63 -3.69
C VAL A 370 8.06 -22.91 -3.39
N VAL A 371 6.73 -22.84 -3.43
CA VAL A 371 5.83 -24.00 -3.29
C VAL A 371 4.74 -23.93 -4.36
N ASP A 372 4.73 -24.90 -5.27
CA ASP A 372 3.79 -25.01 -6.38
C ASP A 372 2.97 -26.32 -6.37
N LEU A 373 3.02 -27.08 -5.27
CA LEU A 373 2.31 -28.36 -5.09
C LEU A 373 0.97 -28.26 -4.35
N ILE A 374 0.72 -27.17 -3.60
CA ILE A 374 -0.51 -26.93 -2.81
C ILE A 374 -1.39 -25.86 -3.47
N THR A 375 -1.44 -25.88 -4.79
CA THR A 375 -1.94 -24.82 -5.66
C THR A 375 -3.18 -25.28 -6.41
N HIS A 376 -3.76 -24.44 -7.25
CA HIS A 376 -4.98 -24.76 -7.98
C HIS A 376 -4.75 -25.94 -8.94
N PRO A 377 -5.66 -26.92 -9.02
CA PRO A 377 -5.44 -28.15 -9.79
C PRO A 377 -5.40 -27.95 -11.32
N ARG A 378 -5.79 -26.76 -11.81
CA ARG A 378 -5.88 -26.46 -13.26
C ARG A 378 -5.19 -25.17 -13.68
N ASN A 379 -4.99 -24.24 -12.75
CA ASN A 379 -4.44 -22.93 -13.06
C ASN A 379 -3.00 -22.93 -12.59
N TYR A 380 -2.14 -22.15 -13.23
CA TYR A 380 -0.78 -22.05 -12.75
C TYR A 380 -0.68 -20.98 -11.66
N ASP A 381 -0.44 -21.42 -10.43
CA ASP A 381 -0.18 -20.58 -9.28
C ASP A 381 0.91 -21.20 -8.40
N PHE A 382 1.55 -20.38 -7.57
CA PHE A 382 2.58 -20.82 -6.63
C PHE A 382 2.76 -19.82 -5.50
N TYR A 383 3.26 -20.30 -4.36
CA TYR A 383 3.68 -19.46 -3.24
C TYR A 383 5.17 -19.19 -3.30
N MET A 384 5.60 -17.97 -3.01
CA MET A 384 7.02 -17.63 -2.90
C MET A 384 7.29 -16.77 -1.67
N CYS A 385 8.25 -17.17 -0.85
CA CYS A 385 8.79 -16.36 0.23
C CYS A 385 10.09 -15.69 -0.22
N ALA A 386 10.02 -14.60 -0.96
CA ALA A 386 11.20 -13.96 -1.57
C ALA A 386 12.18 -13.30 -0.59
N HIS A 387 11.80 -13.09 0.67
CA HIS A 387 12.62 -12.34 1.65
C HIS A 387 12.65 -13.02 3.01
N ALA A 388 13.67 -12.66 3.81
CA ALA A 388 13.82 -13.16 5.17
C ALA A 388 12.80 -12.48 6.10
N GLY A 389 11.96 -13.28 6.75
CA GLY A 389 11.04 -12.79 7.77
C GLY A 389 11.78 -12.43 9.05
N MET A 390 12.14 -11.15 9.23
CA MET A 390 12.88 -10.70 10.43
C MET A 390 12.04 -10.76 11.72
N LEU A 391 10.71 -10.65 11.62
CA LEU A 391 9.82 -10.59 12.77
C LEU A 391 8.57 -11.43 12.52
N GLY A 392 8.17 -12.19 13.54
CA GLY A 392 6.99 -13.04 13.49
C GLY A 392 7.13 -14.19 12.48
N THR A 393 6.00 -14.64 11.94
CA THR A 393 5.98 -15.66 10.87
C THR A 393 5.85 -15.00 9.51
N SER A 394 6.76 -15.35 8.60
CA SER A 394 6.76 -14.96 7.20
C SER A 394 5.40 -15.25 6.56
N ARG A 395 5.04 -14.38 5.63
CA ARG A 395 3.90 -14.60 4.75
C ARG A 395 4.48 -14.72 3.34
N PRO A 396 4.47 -15.93 2.74
CA PRO A 396 4.80 -16.03 1.31
C PRO A 396 3.79 -15.20 0.53
N VAL A 397 4.13 -14.79 -0.68
CA VAL A 397 3.17 -14.19 -1.61
C VAL A 397 2.66 -15.30 -2.52
N HIS A 398 1.34 -15.34 -2.72
CA HIS A 398 0.69 -16.26 -3.65
C HIS A 398 0.61 -15.59 -5.02
N TYR A 399 1.29 -16.14 -6.01
CA TYR A 399 1.26 -15.66 -7.38
C TYR A 399 0.31 -16.51 -8.20
N HIS A 400 -0.68 -15.89 -8.85
CA HIS A 400 -1.57 -16.53 -9.81
C HIS A 400 -1.25 -16.05 -11.22
N VAL A 401 -0.94 -16.96 -12.13
CA VAL A 401 -0.72 -16.64 -13.54
C VAL A 401 -2.06 -16.75 -14.26
N LEU A 402 -2.60 -15.59 -14.66
CA LEU A 402 -3.91 -15.50 -15.32
C LEU A 402 -3.81 -15.67 -16.84
N LEU A 403 -2.69 -15.22 -17.42
CA LEU A 403 -2.40 -15.30 -18.85
C LEU A 403 -0.89 -15.40 -19.04
N ASP A 404 -0.44 -16.20 -20.01
CA ASP A 404 0.96 -16.24 -20.42
C ASP A 404 1.11 -16.56 -21.93
N GLU A 405 1.13 -15.51 -22.75
CA GLU A 405 1.35 -15.59 -24.19
C GLU A 405 2.84 -15.53 -24.56
N ILE A 406 3.68 -15.06 -23.62
CA ILE A 406 5.14 -15.00 -23.78
C ILE A 406 5.71 -16.42 -23.74
N GLY A 407 5.14 -17.29 -22.92
CA GLY A 407 5.46 -18.72 -22.87
C GLY A 407 6.59 -19.04 -21.90
N PHE A 408 6.49 -18.54 -20.66
CA PHE A 408 7.42 -18.88 -19.60
C PHE A 408 7.28 -20.36 -19.20
N SER A 409 8.42 -21.01 -18.93
CA SER A 409 8.42 -22.20 -18.10
C SER A 409 8.14 -21.81 -16.64
N ALA A 410 7.63 -22.76 -15.84
CA ALA A 410 7.38 -22.53 -14.42
C ALA A 410 8.63 -21.99 -13.68
N ASP A 411 9.76 -22.69 -13.83
CA ASP A 411 11.04 -22.28 -13.25
C ASP A 411 11.50 -20.91 -13.78
N GLY A 412 11.30 -20.66 -15.08
CA GLY A 412 11.68 -19.39 -15.71
C GLY A 412 10.91 -18.22 -15.10
N LEU A 413 9.58 -18.38 -14.94
CA LEU A 413 8.72 -17.35 -14.37
C LEU A 413 9.01 -17.11 -12.89
N GLN A 414 9.17 -18.20 -12.11
CA GLN A 414 9.48 -18.12 -10.69
C GLN A 414 10.83 -17.43 -10.45
N ASN A 415 11.87 -17.79 -11.19
CA ASN A 415 13.17 -17.13 -11.10
C ASN A 415 13.12 -15.65 -11.51
N PHE A 416 12.32 -15.33 -12.54
CA PHE A 416 12.11 -13.96 -12.96
C PHE A 416 11.41 -13.12 -11.88
N ILE A 417 10.31 -13.61 -11.31
CA ILE A 417 9.59 -12.96 -10.20
C ILE A 417 10.49 -12.81 -8.99
N HIS A 418 11.27 -13.82 -8.66
CA HIS A 418 12.23 -13.75 -7.56
C HIS A 418 13.26 -12.63 -7.81
N SER A 419 13.80 -12.52 -9.03
CA SER A 419 14.71 -11.45 -9.41
C SER A 419 14.09 -10.05 -9.22
N LEU A 420 12.81 -9.89 -9.58
CA LEU A 420 12.09 -8.63 -9.38
C LEU A 420 11.94 -8.22 -7.91
N SER A 421 12.04 -9.15 -6.97
CA SER A 421 12.05 -8.81 -5.54
C SER A 421 13.35 -8.16 -5.07
N TYR A 422 14.45 -8.28 -5.83
CA TYR A 422 15.77 -7.70 -5.47
C TYR A 422 16.05 -6.35 -6.11
N VAL A 423 15.28 -5.94 -7.12
CA VAL A 423 15.54 -4.69 -7.88
C VAL A 423 14.85 -3.46 -7.26
N ASN A 424 14.37 -3.59 -6.02
CA ASN A 424 13.81 -2.46 -5.29
C ASN A 424 14.91 -1.50 -4.84
N GLN A 425 15.06 -0.39 -5.55
CA GLN A 425 16.07 0.64 -5.34
C GLN A 425 15.91 1.40 -4.01
N ARG A 426 14.91 1.10 -3.19
CA ARG A 426 14.74 1.65 -1.83
C ARG A 426 15.30 0.74 -0.73
N SER A 427 15.77 -0.45 -1.08
CA SER A 427 16.13 -1.52 -0.15
C SER A 427 17.44 -2.20 -0.58
N THR A 428 18.24 -2.63 0.39
CA THR A 428 19.41 -3.50 0.17
C THR A 428 19.06 -4.99 0.32
N ILE A 429 17.81 -5.31 0.67
CA ILE A 429 17.30 -6.67 0.81
C ILE A 429 16.09 -6.87 -0.10
N ALA A 430 15.85 -8.12 -0.47
CA ALA A 430 14.65 -8.50 -1.23
C ALA A 430 13.37 -8.06 -0.51
N THR A 431 12.39 -7.59 -1.28
CA THR A 431 11.06 -7.28 -0.76
C THR A 431 10.11 -8.46 -0.90
N SER A 432 9.11 -8.53 -0.01
CA SER A 432 8.13 -9.63 -0.02
C SER A 432 7.35 -9.72 -1.32
N VAL A 433 6.99 -8.55 -1.88
CA VAL A 433 6.34 -8.40 -3.19
C VAL A 433 7.37 -7.79 -4.12
N VAL A 434 7.29 -8.12 -5.41
CA VAL A 434 8.13 -7.57 -6.47
C VAL A 434 8.20 -6.03 -6.47
N ALA A 435 9.35 -5.50 -6.90
CA ALA A 435 9.61 -4.07 -6.98
C ALA A 435 8.52 -3.26 -7.72
N PRO A 436 8.03 -3.65 -8.93
CA PRO A 436 7.01 -2.90 -9.63
C PRO A 436 5.72 -2.71 -8.82
N ILE A 437 5.19 -3.73 -8.14
CA ILE A 437 4.00 -3.57 -7.28
C ILE A 437 4.29 -2.64 -6.11
N CYS A 438 5.46 -2.79 -5.46
CA CYS A 438 5.86 -1.90 -4.37
C CYS A 438 5.93 -0.44 -4.81
N TYR A 439 6.41 -0.18 -6.03
CA TYR A 439 6.46 1.17 -6.59
C TYR A 439 5.08 1.73 -6.92
N ALA A 440 4.17 0.93 -7.47
CA ALA A 440 2.78 1.33 -7.69
C ALA A 440 2.13 1.76 -6.36
N HIS A 441 2.27 0.93 -5.32
CA HIS A 441 1.78 1.25 -3.99
C HIS A 441 2.36 2.56 -3.43
N HIS A 442 3.68 2.76 -3.56
CA HIS A 442 4.32 3.99 -3.13
C HIS A 442 3.89 5.22 -3.91
N ALA A 443 3.66 5.09 -5.22
CA ALA A 443 3.18 6.16 -6.08
C ALA A 443 1.74 6.56 -5.72
N ALA A 444 0.83 5.58 -5.58
CA ALA A 444 -0.54 5.80 -5.13
C ALA A 444 -0.58 6.50 -3.76
N ALA A 445 0.16 5.95 -2.79
CA ALA A 445 0.21 6.53 -1.45
C ALA A 445 0.77 7.95 -1.43
N GLN A 446 1.81 8.25 -2.23
CA GLN A 446 2.39 9.59 -2.28
C GLN A 446 1.44 10.60 -2.96
N MET A 447 0.83 10.23 -4.08
CA MET A 447 -0.11 11.11 -4.79
C MET A 447 -1.39 11.33 -4.01
N GLY A 448 -1.85 10.34 -3.24
CA GLY A 448 -2.98 10.53 -2.33
C GLY A 448 -2.75 11.56 -1.23
N GLN A 449 -1.50 11.81 -0.84
CA GLN A 449 -1.15 12.86 0.14
C GLN A 449 -1.11 14.27 -0.46
N LEU A 450 -1.11 14.42 -1.79
CA LEU A 450 -1.18 15.75 -2.43
C LEU A 450 -2.59 16.33 -2.38
N LEU A 451 -3.59 15.47 -2.18
CA LEU A 451 -4.97 15.88 -1.96
C LEU A 451 -5.21 15.95 -0.46
N ASN A 452 -5.28 17.16 0.10
CA ASN A 452 -5.87 17.35 1.43
C ASN A 452 -7.38 17.07 1.30
N LEU A 453 -7.78 15.79 1.31
CA LEU A 453 -9.19 15.41 1.19
C LEU A 453 -10.04 15.94 2.36
N ASP A 454 -9.41 16.24 3.49
CA ASP A 454 -10.11 16.81 4.65
C ASP A 454 -10.74 18.18 4.30
N ASP A 455 -10.08 19.02 3.48
CA ASP A 455 -10.59 20.34 3.05
C ASP A 455 -11.80 20.23 2.10
N LEU A 456 -11.89 19.15 1.31
CA LEU A 456 -13.03 18.89 0.42
C LEU A 456 -14.29 18.44 1.18
N THR A 457 -14.13 17.95 2.41
CA THR A 457 -15.24 17.42 3.20
C THR A 457 -15.89 18.45 4.12
N GLU A 458 -15.20 19.52 4.52
CA GLU A 458 -15.81 20.57 5.35
C GLU A 458 -16.73 21.51 4.55
N THR A 459 -16.48 21.68 3.24
CA THR A 459 -17.31 22.52 2.36
C THR A 459 -18.52 21.78 1.76
N GLY A 460 -18.62 20.45 1.93
CA GLY A 460 -19.65 19.61 1.31
C GLY A 460 -20.85 19.25 2.18
N SER A 461 -21.13 19.96 3.27
CA SER A 461 -22.27 19.68 4.16
C SER A 461 -23.60 20.26 3.66
N SER A 462 -23.95 19.97 2.40
CA SER A 462 -25.32 20.15 1.89
C SER A 462 -25.83 18.80 1.37
N PRO A 463 -27.04 18.33 1.74
CA PRO A 463 -27.59 17.10 1.20
C PRO A 463 -28.09 17.40 -0.22
N ALA A 464 -27.23 17.18 -1.22
CA ALA A 464 -27.61 17.26 -2.62
C ALA A 464 -27.84 15.84 -3.18
N SER A 465 -29.00 15.72 -3.83
CA SER A 465 -29.49 14.68 -4.74
C SER A 465 -28.48 13.70 -5.35
N GLU A 466 -28.91 12.45 -5.50
CA GLU A 466 -28.34 11.41 -6.37
C GLU A 466 -27.84 12.01 -7.71
N GLY A 467 -26.54 12.28 -7.77
CA GLY A 467 -25.86 12.82 -8.93
C GLY A 467 -24.36 12.53 -8.78
N ASN A 468 -23.73 12.06 -9.87
CA ASN A 468 -22.31 11.71 -9.91
C ASN A 468 -21.44 12.80 -9.28
N ILE A 469 -20.79 12.49 -8.15
CA ILE A 469 -19.79 13.35 -7.55
C ILE A 469 -18.59 13.39 -8.53
N PRO A 470 -18.17 14.57 -9.03
CA PRO A 470 -17.02 14.66 -9.92
C PRO A 470 -15.78 14.08 -9.24
N ILE A 471 -15.12 13.11 -9.87
CA ILE A 471 -13.86 12.54 -9.36
C ILE A 471 -12.80 13.65 -9.44
N PRO A 472 -12.16 14.02 -8.32
CA PRO A 472 -11.15 15.07 -8.35
C PRO A 472 -9.94 14.63 -9.18
N GLU A 473 -9.43 15.52 -10.03
CA GLU A 473 -8.21 15.25 -10.80
C GLU A 473 -6.96 15.43 -9.93
N LEU A 474 -6.01 14.51 -10.07
CA LEU A 474 -4.69 14.64 -9.43
C LEU A 474 -3.87 15.72 -10.15
N PRO A 475 -3.06 16.50 -9.40
CA PRO A 475 -2.18 17.47 -10.02
C PRO A 475 -1.17 16.78 -10.94
N MET A 476 -0.98 17.33 -12.13
CA MET A 476 0.02 16.84 -13.08
C MET A 476 1.43 17.07 -12.55
N LEU A 477 2.28 16.05 -12.68
CA LEU A 477 3.69 16.17 -12.34
C LEU A 477 4.41 17.06 -13.36
N HIS A 478 5.29 17.92 -12.85
CA HIS A 478 6.12 18.79 -13.67
C HIS A 478 7.03 17.96 -14.61
N ARG A 479 7.26 18.47 -15.82
CA ARG A 479 8.04 17.79 -16.87
C ARG A 479 9.43 17.31 -16.44
N ASN A 480 10.05 18.01 -15.49
CA ASN A 480 11.39 17.70 -14.97
C ASN A 480 11.42 16.47 -14.03
N VAL A 481 10.29 16.10 -13.42
CA VAL A 481 10.21 15.02 -12.43
C VAL A 481 9.23 13.91 -12.80
N ARG A 482 8.34 14.13 -13.78
CA ARG A 482 7.34 13.12 -14.22
C ARG A 482 7.94 11.83 -14.78
N SER A 483 9.22 11.83 -15.16
CA SER A 483 9.96 10.64 -15.61
C SER A 483 10.91 10.07 -14.56
N SER A 484 11.03 10.71 -13.39
CA SER A 484 11.87 10.22 -12.30
C SER A 484 11.11 9.22 -11.43
N MET A 485 11.86 8.49 -10.59
CA MET A 485 11.26 7.64 -9.55
C MET A 485 10.85 8.50 -8.33
N PHE A 486 10.02 9.52 -8.55
CA PHE A 486 9.61 10.49 -7.50
C PHE A 486 8.96 9.83 -6.27
N PHE A 487 8.39 8.64 -6.47
CA PHE A 487 7.76 7.76 -5.48
C PHE A 487 8.76 6.98 -4.62
N CYS A 488 10.08 7.10 -4.88
CA CYS A 488 11.10 6.40 -4.11
C CYS A 488 11.27 6.86 -2.67
#